data_AF-A0A132CDE1-F1
#
_entry.id   AF-A0A132CDE1-F1
#
_cell.length_a   1.000
_cell.length_b   1.000
_cell.length_c   1.000
_cell.angle_alpha   90.00
_cell.angle_beta   90.00
_cell.angle_gamma   90.00
#
_symmetry.space_group_name_H-M   'P 1'
#
loop_
_entity.id
_entity.type
_entity.pdbx_description
1 polymer ?
#
loop_
_entity_poly.entity_id
_entity_poly.type
_entity_poly.pdbx_seq_one_letter_code
_entity_poly.pdbx_strand_id
1 'polypeptide(L)'
;MKTRRWIIAGACSAALGAAAPHAQMPSGPPEPNARVGSVGVINPPDGKSDAQIVKRPQGIDAEFVDKAALAGKSEVQAGQLAGERSATPDVRAFAKRMIADHGRLNEALRRLAERKGLPVQAAQIIDPDVEALRGKNGRDFDVAYLAAAGPAAHRKAIRLFEDEARAGRDPDLRAFAAQTLPMLRRHLADARAVSHKVGAAR
;
A
#
# COMPACT_ATOMS: atom_id res chain seq x y z
N MET A 1 29.67 -9.69 -43.13
CA MET A 1 29.57 -11.10 -42.67
C MET A 1 30.91 -11.53 -42.09
N LYS A 2 30.97 -11.86 -40.78
CA LYS A 2 31.93 -12.78 -40.12
C LYS A 2 31.92 -12.53 -38.61
N THR A 3 31.27 -13.38 -37.84
CA THR A 3 31.46 -13.52 -36.39
C THR A 3 32.02 -14.91 -36.10
N ARG A 4 33.11 -14.96 -35.35
CA ARG A 4 33.85 -16.18 -34.98
C ARG A 4 33.15 -16.87 -33.81
N ARG A 5 32.91 -18.18 -33.96
CA ARG A 5 32.59 -19.15 -32.91
C ARG A 5 33.87 -19.55 -32.16
N TRP A 6 33.73 -19.81 -30.86
CA TRP A 6 34.56 -20.77 -30.12
C TRP A 6 33.66 -21.64 -29.25
N ILE A 7 33.88 -22.95 -29.32
CA ILE A 7 33.19 -24.03 -28.60
C ILE A 7 34.27 -24.76 -27.77
N ILE A 8 33.81 -25.52 -26.76
CA ILE A 8 34.39 -26.75 -26.18
C ILE A 8 35.21 -26.52 -24.89
N ALA A 9 35.17 -27.32 -23.81
CA ALA A 9 34.23 -28.25 -23.16
C ALA A 9 35.00 -28.90 -21.99
N GLY A 10 34.27 -29.53 -21.05
CA GLY A 10 34.77 -30.66 -20.25
C GLY A 10 35.05 -30.34 -18.78
N ALA A 11 34.84 -31.23 -17.81
CA ALA A 11 34.20 -32.56 -17.82
C ALA A 11 33.94 -33.00 -16.36
N CYS A 12 33.05 -33.99 -16.27
CA CYS A 12 32.47 -34.77 -15.17
C CYS A 12 33.33 -35.20 -13.96
N SER A 13 32.66 -35.40 -12.81
CA SER A 13 32.36 -36.70 -12.12
C SER A 13 32.06 -36.40 -10.64
N ALA A 14 30.97 -36.78 -9.95
CA ALA A 14 30.13 -37.99 -9.82
C ALA A 14 30.32 -38.67 -8.44
N ALA A 15 29.23 -39.27 -7.93
CA ALA A 15 29.08 -40.21 -6.78
C ALA A 15 28.82 -39.58 -5.37
N LEU A 16 27.94 -40.08 -4.48
CA LEU A 16 26.98 -41.20 -4.44
C LEU A 16 26.09 -41.09 -3.16
N GLY A 17 24.82 -41.50 -3.23
CA GLY A 17 24.10 -42.33 -2.22
C GLY A 17 23.48 -41.73 -0.93
N ALA A 18 22.15 -41.88 -0.77
CA ALA A 18 21.50 -42.78 0.22
C ALA A 18 19.98 -42.52 0.39
N ALA A 19 19.22 -43.58 0.66
CA ALA A 19 17.76 -43.69 0.62
C ALA A 19 17.03 -43.37 1.94
N ALA A 20 15.72 -43.12 1.87
CA ALA A 20 14.77 -42.98 2.99
C ALA A 20 14.41 -44.34 3.64
N PRO A 21 13.85 -44.41 4.87
CA PRO A 21 12.37 -44.32 5.00
C PRO A 21 11.80 -43.74 6.33
N HIS A 22 10.57 -43.21 6.21
CA HIS A 22 9.40 -43.26 7.09
C HIS A 22 9.58 -43.69 8.56
N ALA A 23 9.32 -42.76 9.49
CA ALA A 23 9.07 -43.05 10.90
C ALA A 23 7.55 -43.05 11.18
N GLN A 24 7.08 -44.19 11.66
CA GLN A 24 5.72 -44.50 12.09
C GLN A 24 5.67 -44.36 13.61
N MET A 25 4.61 -43.77 14.17
CA MET A 25 4.36 -43.76 15.62
C MET A 25 2.97 -44.36 15.92
N PRO A 26 2.81 -45.04 17.08
CA PRO A 26 1.78 -46.06 17.29
C PRO A 26 0.44 -45.59 17.86
N SER A 27 -0.53 -46.50 17.75
CA SER A 27 -1.98 -46.47 18.03
C SER A 27 -2.36 -46.64 19.52
N GLY A 28 -3.56 -46.17 19.90
CA GLY A 28 -4.45 -46.87 20.87
C GLY A 28 -5.17 -46.05 21.97
N PRO A 29 -6.53 -46.09 22.06
CA PRO A 29 -7.37 -45.56 23.18
C PRO A 29 -7.80 -46.70 24.15
N PRO A 30 -8.46 -46.50 25.35
CA PRO A 30 -9.84 -46.00 25.47
C PRO A 30 -10.28 -45.28 26.80
N GLU A 31 -11.32 -44.42 26.68
CA GLU A 31 -12.56 -44.27 27.51
C GLU A 31 -12.54 -43.96 29.04
N PRO A 32 -13.68 -43.51 29.63
CA PRO A 32 -13.77 -42.42 30.61
C PRO A 32 -14.11 -42.89 32.04
N ASN A 33 -14.08 -41.96 33.01
CA ASN A 33 -14.87 -42.14 34.22
C ASN A 33 -15.36 -40.83 34.85
N ALA A 34 -16.64 -40.85 35.19
CA ALA A 34 -17.44 -39.78 35.75
C ALA A 34 -17.06 -39.41 37.19
N ARG A 35 -17.40 -38.18 37.60
CA ARG A 35 -18.09 -37.91 38.87
C ARG A 35 -18.69 -36.50 38.88
N VAL A 36 -19.99 -36.48 39.15
CA VAL A 36 -20.83 -35.32 39.43
C VAL A 36 -20.45 -34.75 40.81
N GLY A 37 -20.34 -33.43 40.91
CA GLY A 37 -20.22 -32.67 42.15
C GLY A 37 -20.97 -31.35 42.02
N SER A 38 -21.95 -31.17 42.90
CA SER A 38 -22.99 -30.14 42.97
C SER A 38 -22.54 -28.67 43.03
N VAL A 39 -23.29 -27.83 42.32
CA VAL A 39 -23.77 -26.47 42.67
C VAL A 39 -22.75 -25.52 43.30
N GLY A 40 -22.15 -24.69 42.46
CA GLY A 40 -21.57 -23.40 42.84
C GLY A 40 -22.20 -22.31 41.99
N VAL A 41 -22.80 -21.32 42.65
CA VAL A 41 -23.39 -20.13 42.05
C VAL A 41 -22.31 -19.41 41.23
N ILE A 42 -22.35 -19.52 39.90
CA ILE A 42 -21.62 -18.63 39.01
C ILE A 42 -22.37 -17.29 38.97
N ASN A 43 -21.96 -16.38 39.85
CA ASN A 43 -22.17 -14.96 39.59
C ASN A 43 -21.49 -14.62 38.24
N PRO A 44 -22.14 -13.89 37.32
CA PRO A 44 -21.46 -13.40 36.14
C PRO A 44 -20.28 -12.52 36.59
N PRO A 45 -19.10 -12.64 35.96
CA PRO A 45 -17.97 -11.80 36.30
C PRO A 45 -18.36 -10.33 36.09
N ASP A 46 -18.04 -9.51 37.09
CA ASP A 46 -18.17 -8.05 37.05
C ASP A 46 -17.68 -7.52 35.70
N GLY A 47 -18.53 -6.75 35.01
CA GLY A 47 -18.31 -6.16 33.69
C GLY A 47 -17.15 -5.17 33.63
N LYS A 48 -15.95 -5.66 33.86
CA LYS A 48 -14.67 -4.98 33.67
C LYS A 48 -13.81 -5.64 32.57
N SER A 49 -14.41 -6.52 31.77
CA SER A 49 -13.82 -7.04 30.53
C SER A 49 -14.17 -6.23 29.28
N ASP A 50 -15.02 -5.20 29.40
CA ASP A 50 -15.46 -4.38 28.25
C ASP A 50 -14.53 -3.19 27.97
N ALA A 51 -13.48 -3.02 28.77
CA ALA A 51 -12.45 -2.02 28.57
C ALA A 51 -11.46 -2.50 27.48
N GLN A 52 -11.77 -2.13 26.24
CA GLN A 52 -11.04 -2.35 24.97
C GLN A 52 -11.59 -3.45 24.04
N ILE A 53 -12.92 -3.49 23.84
CA ILE A 53 -13.37 -3.68 22.45
C ILE A 53 -12.91 -2.43 21.71
N VAL A 54 -11.79 -2.51 20.99
CA VAL A 54 -11.25 -1.38 20.21
C VAL A 54 -12.35 -0.92 19.27
N LYS A 55 -13.01 0.19 19.62
CA LYS A 55 -14.11 0.72 18.81
C LYS A 55 -13.53 1.06 17.44
N ARG A 56 -13.95 0.31 16.42
CA ARG A 56 -13.53 0.52 15.03
C ARG A 56 -13.61 2.01 14.69
N PRO A 57 -12.56 2.61 14.08
CA PRO A 57 -12.60 4.03 13.72
C PRO A 57 -13.78 4.33 12.78
N GLN A 58 -14.34 5.53 12.89
CA GLN A 58 -15.56 5.96 12.21
C GLN A 58 -15.48 7.44 11.86
N GLY A 59 -16.38 7.92 10.99
CA GLY A 59 -16.43 9.32 10.59
C GLY A 59 -15.12 9.73 9.93
N ILE A 60 -14.48 10.79 10.43
CA ILE A 60 -13.25 11.37 9.87
C ILE A 60 -12.15 10.33 9.66
N ASP A 61 -11.94 9.41 10.61
CA ASP A 61 -10.90 8.39 10.55
C ASP A 61 -11.13 7.41 9.38
N ALA A 62 -12.38 6.95 9.23
CA ALA A 62 -12.75 6.01 8.18
C ALA A 62 -12.73 6.69 6.80
N GLU A 63 -13.24 7.92 6.72
CA GLU A 63 -13.16 8.74 5.51
C GLU A 63 -11.71 9.03 5.10
N PHE A 64 -10.84 9.32 6.06
CA PHE A 64 -9.42 9.54 5.83
C PHE A 64 -8.79 8.31 5.18
N VAL A 65 -9.00 7.12 5.76
CA VAL A 65 -8.46 5.87 5.24
C VAL A 65 -8.91 5.61 3.80
N ASP A 66 -10.21 5.73 3.52
CA ASP A 66 -10.74 5.49 2.17
C ASP A 66 -10.23 6.52 1.16
N LYS A 67 -10.25 7.82 1.50
CA LYS A 67 -9.78 8.90 0.61
C LYS A 67 -8.28 8.82 0.36
N ALA A 68 -7.47 8.57 1.40
CA ALA A 68 -6.02 8.47 1.27
C ALA A 68 -5.63 7.22 0.47
N ALA A 69 -6.29 6.09 0.67
CA ALA A 69 -6.05 4.88 -0.10
C ALA A 69 -6.43 5.04 -1.57
N LEU A 70 -7.55 5.72 -1.88
CA LEU A 70 -7.94 6.01 -3.26
C LEU A 70 -6.92 6.94 -3.93
N ALA A 71 -6.60 8.07 -3.30
CA ALA A 71 -5.64 9.04 -3.86
C ALA A 71 -4.28 8.40 -4.13
N GLY A 72 -3.73 7.67 -3.14
CA GLY A 72 -2.44 7.02 -3.30
C GLY A 72 -2.45 5.90 -4.34
N LYS A 73 -3.57 5.19 -4.53
CA LYS A 73 -3.71 4.22 -5.63
C LYS A 73 -3.69 4.92 -6.98
N SER A 74 -4.49 5.96 -7.15
CA SER A 74 -4.55 6.76 -8.38
C SER A 74 -3.19 7.32 -8.77
N GLU A 75 -2.43 7.84 -7.81
CA GLU A 75 -1.10 8.39 -8.05
C GLU A 75 -0.08 7.32 -8.48
N VAL A 76 -0.15 6.11 -7.91
CA VAL A 76 0.68 4.98 -8.34
C VAL A 76 0.33 4.56 -9.78
N GLN A 77 -0.95 4.43 -10.11
CA GLN A 77 -1.39 4.03 -11.45
C GLN A 77 -1.06 5.09 -12.50
N ALA A 78 -1.31 6.37 -12.20
CA ALA A 78 -0.90 7.49 -13.05
C ALA A 78 0.63 7.52 -13.25
N GLY A 79 1.39 7.28 -12.17
CA GLY A 79 2.84 7.21 -12.21
C GLY A 79 3.35 6.08 -13.11
N GLN A 80 2.72 4.89 -13.07
CA GLN A 80 3.06 3.77 -13.96
C GLN A 80 2.89 4.15 -15.42
N LEU A 81 1.73 4.72 -15.78
CA LEU A 81 1.48 5.22 -17.14
C LEU A 81 2.51 6.27 -17.55
N ALA A 82 2.91 7.17 -16.65
CA ALA A 82 3.90 8.19 -16.94
C ALA A 82 5.31 7.62 -17.13
N GLY A 83 5.67 6.57 -16.40
CA GLY A 83 6.92 5.85 -16.60
C GLY A 83 7.02 5.18 -17.97
N GLU A 84 5.89 4.71 -18.49
CA GLU A 84 5.78 4.04 -19.79
C GLU A 84 5.69 5.01 -20.98
N ARG A 85 4.96 6.12 -20.82
CA ARG A 85 4.51 6.95 -21.95
C ARG A 85 5.21 8.30 -22.07
N SER A 86 5.70 8.88 -20.98
CA SER A 86 6.29 10.21 -21.03
C SER A 86 7.67 10.16 -21.69
N ALA A 87 7.91 11.03 -22.67
CA ALA A 87 9.25 11.25 -23.22
C ALA A 87 10.06 12.26 -22.38
N THR A 88 9.44 12.94 -21.43
CA THR A 88 10.06 14.00 -20.63
C THR A 88 10.83 13.41 -19.44
N PRO A 89 12.16 13.54 -19.37
CA PRO A 89 12.96 12.92 -18.32
C PRO A 89 12.56 13.34 -16.90
N ASP A 90 12.21 14.62 -16.71
CA ASP A 90 11.76 15.16 -15.43
C ASP A 90 10.41 14.56 -14.99
N VAL A 91 9.48 14.35 -15.92
CA VAL A 91 8.18 13.71 -15.65
C VAL A 91 8.38 12.25 -15.25
N ARG A 92 9.22 11.50 -15.99
CA ARG A 92 9.56 10.11 -15.64
C ARG A 92 10.24 9.99 -14.28
N ALA A 93 11.16 10.91 -13.97
CA ALA A 93 11.85 10.92 -12.68
C ALA A 93 10.90 11.21 -11.51
N PHE A 94 9.97 12.15 -11.70
CA PHE A 94 8.91 12.42 -10.72
C PHE A 94 7.97 11.22 -10.55
N ALA A 95 7.49 10.63 -11.65
CA ALA A 95 6.64 9.44 -11.63
C ALA A 95 7.28 8.26 -10.88
N LYS A 96 8.57 7.99 -11.11
CA LYS A 96 9.30 6.94 -10.41
C LYS A 96 9.32 7.17 -8.89
N ARG A 97 9.49 8.42 -8.44
CA ARG A 97 9.41 8.77 -7.01
C ARG A 97 8.00 8.55 -6.46
N MET A 98 6.96 9.00 -7.18
CA MET A 98 5.56 8.80 -6.76
C MET A 98 5.23 7.32 -6.58
N ILE A 99 5.57 6.47 -7.55
CA ILE A 99 5.34 5.01 -7.47
C ILE A 99 6.01 4.42 -6.23
N ALA A 100 7.27 4.76 -5.99
CA ALA A 100 8.03 4.18 -4.89
C ALA A 100 7.48 4.63 -3.52
N ASP A 101 7.24 5.92 -3.35
CA ASP A 101 6.87 6.49 -2.06
C ASP A 101 5.39 6.21 -1.73
N HIS A 102 4.48 6.43 -2.68
CA HIS A 102 3.05 6.12 -2.48
C HIS A 102 2.80 4.61 -2.43
N GLY A 103 3.56 3.79 -3.15
CA GLY A 103 3.48 2.33 -3.02
C GLY A 103 3.76 1.87 -1.58
N ARG A 104 4.81 2.41 -0.93
CA ARG A 104 5.11 2.10 0.48
C ARG A 104 4.06 2.69 1.42
N LEU A 105 3.58 3.90 1.16
CA LEU A 105 2.55 4.57 1.97
C LEU A 105 1.24 3.79 1.95
N ASN A 106 0.76 3.40 0.77
CA ASN A 106 -0.49 2.67 0.59
C ASN A 106 -0.46 1.34 1.35
N GLU A 107 0.67 0.64 1.26
CA GLU A 107 0.86 -0.63 1.95
C GLU A 107 0.93 -0.46 3.48
N ALA A 108 1.54 0.63 3.97
CA ALA A 108 1.52 0.96 5.40
C ALA A 108 0.10 1.31 5.89
N LEU A 109 -0.64 2.13 5.12
CA LEU A 109 -2.03 2.50 5.41
C LEU A 109 -2.94 1.27 5.42
N ARG A 110 -2.82 0.39 4.42
CA ARG A 110 -3.60 -0.87 4.33
C ARG A 110 -3.42 -1.72 5.58
N ARG A 111 -2.18 -1.98 5.99
CA ARG A 111 -1.91 -2.76 7.21
C ARG A 111 -2.44 -2.07 8.47
N LEU A 112 -2.37 -0.75 8.55
CA LEU A 112 -2.93 -0.01 9.69
C LEU A 112 -4.46 -0.13 9.72
N ALA A 113 -5.12 0.07 8.59
CA ALA A 113 -6.56 -0.07 8.44
C ALA A 113 -7.04 -1.49 8.80
N GLU A 114 -6.34 -2.53 8.32
CA GLU A 114 -6.62 -3.93 8.65
C GLU A 114 -6.56 -4.19 10.16
N ARG A 115 -5.51 -3.73 10.84
CA ARG A 115 -5.39 -3.86 12.31
C ARG A 115 -6.51 -3.13 13.06
N LYS A 116 -7.08 -2.08 12.47
CA LYS A 116 -8.18 -1.29 13.03
C LYS A 116 -9.56 -1.81 12.63
N GLY A 117 -9.64 -2.89 11.86
CA GLY A 117 -10.91 -3.43 11.36
C GLY A 117 -11.59 -2.54 10.32
N LEU A 118 -10.83 -1.69 9.62
CA LEU A 118 -11.30 -0.84 8.52
C LEU A 118 -11.02 -1.53 7.17
N PRO A 119 -12.04 -2.03 6.46
CA PRO A 119 -11.89 -2.50 5.09
C PRO A 119 -11.60 -1.32 4.18
N VAL A 120 -10.49 -1.36 3.47
CA VAL A 120 -10.12 -0.33 2.49
C VAL A 120 -10.83 -0.63 1.18
N GLN A 121 -11.83 0.17 0.82
CA GLN A 121 -12.65 -0.09 -0.37
C GLN A 121 -12.01 0.40 -1.68
N ALA A 122 -10.94 1.19 -1.58
CA ALA A 122 -10.24 1.81 -2.72
C ALA A 122 -9.73 0.80 -3.78
N ALA A 123 -9.57 -0.48 -3.44
CA ALA A 123 -9.12 -1.51 -4.37
C ALA A 123 -10.02 -1.63 -5.62
N GLN A 124 -11.33 -1.40 -5.49
CA GLN A 124 -12.29 -1.60 -6.57
C GLN A 124 -12.58 -0.35 -7.43
N ILE A 125 -12.16 0.83 -6.98
CA ILE A 125 -12.48 2.09 -7.65
C ILE A 125 -11.50 2.34 -8.80
N ILE A 126 -12.03 2.59 -9.99
CA ILE A 126 -11.26 3.08 -11.14
C ILE A 126 -11.35 4.61 -11.13
N ASP A 127 -10.20 5.27 -11.16
CA ASP A 127 -10.14 6.72 -11.24
C ASP A 127 -10.28 7.18 -12.71
N PRO A 128 -11.35 7.91 -13.07
CA PRO A 128 -11.55 8.35 -14.45
C PRO A 128 -10.44 9.28 -14.95
N ASP A 129 -9.80 10.06 -14.06
CA ASP A 129 -8.69 10.94 -14.45
C ASP A 129 -7.47 10.12 -14.87
N VAL A 130 -7.24 8.97 -14.23
CA VAL A 130 -6.17 8.03 -14.60
C VAL A 130 -6.48 7.33 -15.92
N GLU A 131 -7.72 6.89 -16.13
CA GLU A 131 -8.11 6.25 -17.40
C GLU A 131 -8.02 7.22 -18.59
N ALA A 132 -8.36 8.49 -18.39
CA ALA A 132 -8.21 9.52 -19.41
C ALA A 132 -6.76 9.73 -19.89
N LEU A 133 -5.75 9.34 -19.09
CA LEU A 133 -4.34 9.40 -19.50
C LEU A 133 -4.01 8.44 -20.63
N ARG A 134 -4.69 7.29 -20.73
CA ARG A 134 -4.36 6.24 -21.72
C ARG A 134 -4.52 6.71 -23.17
N GLY A 135 -5.41 7.67 -23.40
CA GLY A 135 -5.67 8.25 -24.72
C GLY A 135 -4.75 9.44 -25.07
N LYS A 136 -3.81 9.82 -24.20
CA LYS A 136 -2.95 10.99 -24.38
C LYS A 136 -1.51 10.58 -24.67
N ASN A 137 -0.78 11.43 -25.39
CA ASN A 137 0.63 11.23 -25.73
C ASN A 137 1.42 12.53 -25.66
N GLY A 138 2.75 12.43 -25.63
CA GLY A 138 3.66 13.58 -25.66
C GLY A 138 3.36 14.63 -24.59
N ARG A 139 3.37 15.90 -24.98
CA ARG A 139 3.13 17.02 -24.06
C ARG A 139 1.73 16.98 -23.43
N ASP A 140 0.70 16.60 -24.18
CA ASP A 140 -0.66 16.53 -23.67
C ASP A 140 -0.80 15.44 -22.59
N PHE A 141 -0.05 14.35 -22.72
CA PHE A 141 0.08 13.34 -21.68
C PHE A 141 0.74 13.93 -20.43
N ASP A 142 1.89 14.61 -20.57
CA ASP A 142 2.62 15.17 -19.43
C ASP A 142 1.77 16.18 -18.64
N VAL A 143 1.03 17.05 -19.35
CA VAL A 143 0.12 18.02 -18.73
C VAL A 143 -1.01 17.31 -17.99
N ALA A 144 -1.64 16.30 -18.59
CA ALA A 144 -2.72 15.57 -17.95
C ALA A 144 -2.25 14.75 -16.75
N TYR A 145 -1.06 14.13 -16.84
CA TYR A 145 -0.45 13.44 -15.71
C TYR A 145 -0.19 14.40 -14.54
N LEU A 146 0.33 15.60 -14.80
CA LEU A 146 0.51 16.64 -13.78
C LEU A 146 -0.81 17.23 -13.26
N ALA A 147 -1.91 17.12 -14.00
CA ALA A 147 -3.24 17.46 -13.47
C ALA A 147 -3.71 16.40 -12.45
N ALA A 148 -3.48 15.11 -12.76
CA ALA A 148 -3.89 13.99 -11.91
C ALA A 148 -3.01 13.79 -10.67
N ALA A 149 -1.69 13.93 -10.79
CA ALA A 149 -0.72 13.64 -9.73
C ALA A 149 0.22 14.82 -9.41
N GLY A 150 -0.07 16.02 -9.90
CA GLY A 150 0.81 17.17 -9.69
C GLY A 150 0.40 18.06 -8.51
N PRO A 151 0.68 19.38 -8.59
CA PRO A 151 0.55 20.26 -7.43
C PRO A 151 -0.86 20.34 -6.82
N ALA A 152 -1.91 20.18 -7.62
CA ALA A 152 -3.29 20.25 -7.13
C ALA A 152 -3.66 19.00 -6.30
N ALA A 153 -3.30 17.81 -6.77
CA ALA A 153 -3.50 16.55 -6.05
C ALA A 153 -2.77 16.57 -4.70
N HIS A 154 -1.49 16.95 -4.72
CA HIS A 154 -0.67 17.01 -3.51
C HIS A 154 -1.19 18.03 -2.48
N ARG A 155 -1.73 19.19 -2.92
CA ARG A 155 -2.36 20.14 -1.99
C ARG A 155 -3.63 19.55 -1.34
N LYS A 156 -4.43 18.79 -2.09
CA LYS A 156 -5.62 18.11 -1.55
C LYS A 156 -5.20 17.03 -0.55
N ALA A 157 -4.19 16.23 -0.89
CA ALA A 157 -3.64 15.21 0.01
C ALA A 157 -3.08 15.81 1.30
N ILE A 158 -2.30 16.90 1.22
CA ILE A 158 -1.78 17.58 2.42
C ILE A 158 -2.93 18.03 3.34
N ARG A 159 -3.99 18.63 2.80
CA ARG A 159 -5.15 19.06 3.60
C ARG A 159 -5.83 17.87 4.28
N LEU A 160 -6.06 16.79 3.53
CA LEU A 160 -6.64 15.55 4.07
C LEU A 160 -5.82 15.01 5.24
N PHE A 161 -4.50 14.98 5.11
CA PHE A 161 -3.60 14.48 6.15
C PHE A 161 -3.46 15.46 7.34
N GLU A 162 -3.50 16.78 7.10
CA GLU A 162 -3.53 17.79 8.16
C GLU A 162 -4.83 17.74 8.98
N ASP A 163 -5.97 17.48 8.31
CA ASP A 163 -7.27 17.35 8.96
C ASP A 163 -7.32 16.10 9.83
N GLU A 164 -6.86 14.95 9.34
CA GLU A 164 -6.77 13.73 10.15
C GLU A 164 -5.81 13.91 11.33
N ALA A 165 -4.59 14.40 11.11
CA ALA A 165 -3.61 14.59 12.18
C ALA A 165 -4.15 15.47 13.32
N ARG A 166 -4.94 16.49 12.97
CA ARG A 166 -5.49 17.48 13.90
C ARG A 166 -6.78 17.03 14.57
N ALA A 167 -7.72 16.47 13.81
CA ALA A 167 -9.10 16.26 14.21
C ALA A 167 -9.53 14.78 14.24
N GLY A 168 -8.67 13.86 13.81
CA GLY A 168 -8.87 12.42 13.93
C GLY A 168 -9.10 11.99 15.38
N ARG A 169 -9.74 10.84 15.56
CA ARG A 169 -10.04 10.26 16.88
C ARG A 169 -9.14 9.08 17.19
N ASP A 170 -8.78 8.29 16.19
CA ASP A 170 -7.83 7.19 16.36
C ASP A 170 -6.39 7.69 16.46
N PRO A 171 -5.66 7.43 17.56
CA PRO A 171 -4.33 7.97 17.77
C PRO A 171 -3.29 7.46 16.75
N ASP A 172 -3.45 6.23 16.23
CA ASP A 172 -2.50 5.68 15.26
C ASP A 172 -2.71 6.29 13.87
N LEU A 173 -3.96 6.54 13.46
CA LEU A 173 -4.27 7.22 12.21
C LEU A 173 -3.81 8.68 12.23
N ARG A 174 -4.01 9.39 13.34
CA ARG A 174 -3.45 10.74 13.52
C ARG A 174 -1.93 10.76 13.40
N ALA A 175 -1.25 9.81 14.05
CA ALA A 175 0.20 9.70 14.02
C ALA A 175 0.70 9.37 12.60
N PHE A 176 0.06 8.42 11.93
CA PHE A 176 0.34 8.08 10.53
C PHE A 176 0.20 9.29 9.62
N ALA A 177 -0.89 10.05 9.77
CA ALA A 177 -1.14 11.24 8.98
C ALA A 177 -0.06 12.30 9.21
N ALA A 178 0.26 12.60 10.47
CA ALA A 178 1.28 13.58 10.84
C ALA A 178 2.68 13.21 10.30
N GLN A 179 3.07 11.94 10.40
CA GLN A 179 4.39 11.45 9.93
C GLN A 179 4.52 11.47 8.41
N THR A 180 3.40 11.45 7.68
CA THR A 180 3.39 11.44 6.22
C THR A 180 3.52 12.84 5.61
N LEU A 181 3.12 13.89 6.34
CA LEU A 181 3.11 15.27 5.84
C LEU A 181 4.45 15.78 5.28
N PRO A 182 5.63 15.49 5.87
CA PRO A 182 6.90 15.94 5.31
C PRO A 182 7.15 15.40 3.89
N MET A 183 6.78 14.15 3.63
CA MET A 183 6.90 13.52 2.33
C MET A 183 5.95 14.20 1.32
N LEU A 184 4.67 14.39 1.66
CA LEU A 184 3.70 15.03 0.76
C LEU A 184 4.09 16.47 0.40
N ARG A 185 4.67 17.21 1.36
CA ARG A 185 5.19 18.57 1.12
C ARG A 185 6.40 18.57 0.20
N ARG A 186 7.30 17.57 0.31
CA ARG A 186 8.40 17.39 -0.65
C ARG A 186 7.86 17.10 -2.04
N HIS A 187 6.92 16.18 -2.17
CA HIS A 187 6.33 15.86 -3.48
C HIS A 187 5.58 17.05 -4.10
N LEU A 188 4.89 17.87 -3.30
CA LEU A 188 4.30 19.13 -3.79
C LEU A 188 5.37 20.07 -4.39
N ALA A 189 6.53 20.18 -3.75
CA ALA A 189 7.63 20.99 -4.26
C ALA A 189 8.18 20.42 -5.59
N ASP A 190 8.40 19.11 -5.64
CA ASP A 190 8.85 18.43 -6.86
C ASP A 190 7.83 18.57 -8.01
N ALA A 191 6.54 18.41 -7.70
CA ALA A 191 5.46 18.56 -8.64
C ALA A 191 5.42 19.98 -9.23
N ARG A 192 5.61 21.02 -8.40
CA ARG A 192 5.70 22.41 -8.87
C ARG A 192 6.89 22.61 -9.79
N ALA A 193 8.05 22.07 -9.43
CA ALA A 193 9.25 22.17 -10.25
C ALA A 193 9.07 21.51 -11.63
N VAL A 194 8.50 20.30 -11.66
CA VAL A 194 8.24 19.61 -12.94
C VAL A 194 7.16 20.31 -13.75
N SER A 195 6.06 20.77 -13.13
CA SER A 195 5.03 21.54 -13.84
C SER A 195 5.57 22.83 -14.46
N HIS A 196 6.46 23.53 -13.78
CA HIS A 196 7.11 24.71 -14.34
C HIS A 196 7.94 24.37 -15.58
N LYS A 197 8.75 23.31 -15.53
CA LYS A 197 9.57 22.87 -16.68
C LYS A 197 8.72 22.43 -17.87
N VAL A 198 7.68 21.63 -17.63
CA VAL A 198 6.72 21.25 -18.68
C VAL A 198 6.04 22.50 -19.26
N GLY A 199 5.62 23.45 -18.42
CA GLY A 199 5.03 24.72 -18.87
C GLY A 199 5.95 25.57 -19.75
N ALA A 200 7.26 25.58 -19.45
CA ALA A 200 8.26 26.40 -20.14
C ALA A 200 8.74 25.80 -21.48
N ALA A 201 8.65 24.48 -21.66
CA ALA A 201 9.07 23.77 -22.88
C ALA A 201 8.10 23.97 -24.07
N ARG A 202 7.72 25.23 -24.37
CA ARG A 202 6.82 25.60 -25.47
C ARG A 202 7.45 25.39 -26.83
#